data_AF-A0A536TQ36-F1
#
_entry.id   AF-A0A536TQ36-F1
#
_cell.length_a   1.000
_cell.length_b   1.000
_cell.length_c   1.000
_cell.angle_alpha   90.00
_cell.angle_beta   90.00
_cell.angle_gamma   90.00
#
_symmetry.space_group_name_H-M   'P 1'
#
loop_
_entity.id
_entity.type
_entity.pdbx_description
1 polymer ?
#
loop_
_entity_poly.entity_id
_entity_poly.type
_entity_poly.pdbx_seq_one_letter_code
_entity_poly.pdbx_strand_id
1 'polypeptide(L)'
;MAPPLDVSALASSLAAQTVASAPAGSVTTEPAPNIEVSPAANDVAPVIEEAATLFANGQIEQALAWLSNAVRGGELGNSALQAWLMLFDLYQHLGMKVEFEALALEFVMEFERSPPAWIETGERPDPALDTGGIAYFALGGKLTDASAPELEKLRNAAATQPALRVDCGKLEGVDGPGSRLFRETLLSLRDAGKEVLLTGEARLIQFLEEACQPGRVETDGALWALLLDVYRILDFKDKFEEAAVNYAVTFEVSPPSWESQPGAEARGSAVLQPVEVADQALILSGELSGAGETLAKQLQDWAVANKMLIIDMSQATRVDLVTAGLMLNVLSKLQEAGTTIQIRGANELIRALFGVTGLSRVARIIPRK
;
A
#
# COMPACT_ATOMS: atom_id res chain seq x y z
N MET A 1 -51.59 -39.68 47.82
CA MET A 1 -52.89 -39.13 47.38
C MET A 1 -52.62 -38.40 46.08
N ALA A 2 -53.26 -38.87 45.00
CA ALA A 2 -52.94 -38.67 43.58
C ALA A 2 -53.41 -37.31 43.01
N PRO A 3 -53.28 -37.00 41.69
CA PRO A 3 -52.46 -37.58 40.61
C PRO A 3 -51.70 -36.52 39.74
N PRO A 4 -50.91 -36.93 38.73
CA PRO A 4 -50.45 -36.09 37.63
C PRO A 4 -51.45 -36.10 36.45
N LEU A 5 -51.40 -35.10 35.57
CA LEU A 5 -52.10 -35.12 34.28
C LEU A 5 -51.16 -34.74 33.13
N ASP A 6 -50.93 -35.73 32.29
CA ASP A 6 -50.49 -35.67 30.90
C ASP A 6 -51.74 -35.55 30.02
N VAL A 7 -51.71 -34.71 29.00
CA VAL A 7 -52.61 -34.81 27.84
C VAL A 7 -51.88 -34.38 26.57
N SER A 8 -51.09 -35.31 26.03
CA SER A 8 -50.97 -35.49 24.58
C SER A 8 -52.35 -35.64 23.93
N ALA A 9 -52.67 -34.82 22.92
CA ALA A 9 -53.35 -35.22 21.68
C ALA A 9 -53.91 -34.02 20.89
N LEU A 10 -53.37 -33.85 19.68
CA LEU A 10 -54.08 -33.66 18.41
C LEU A 10 -52.98 -33.82 17.33
N ALA A 11 -52.56 -35.06 17.03
CA ALA A 11 -53.13 -35.92 15.99
C ALA A 11 -53.12 -35.21 14.61
N SER A 12 -52.16 -35.54 13.74
CA SER A 12 -52.22 -36.64 12.76
C SER A 12 -52.64 -36.13 11.37
N SER A 13 -51.67 -36.04 10.45
CA SER A 13 -51.86 -36.11 8.99
C SER A 13 -50.45 -36.01 8.37
N LEU A 14 -49.92 -36.93 7.55
CA LEU A 14 -50.51 -38.05 6.84
C LEU A 14 -49.42 -39.10 6.55
N ALA A 15 -49.87 -40.32 6.32
CA ALA A 15 -49.14 -41.57 6.30
C ALA A 15 -48.10 -41.73 5.17
N ALA A 16 -47.07 -42.53 5.50
CA ALA A 16 -46.29 -43.31 4.58
C ALA A 16 -47.14 -44.37 3.87
N GLN A 17 -46.85 -44.70 2.60
CA GLN A 17 -46.48 -46.06 2.16
C GLN A 17 -46.29 -46.21 0.64
N THR A 18 -45.08 -46.67 0.28
CA THR A 18 -44.70 -47.74 -0.69
C THR A 18 -45.39 -47.89 -2.04
N VAL A 19 -44.59 -47.98 -3.12
CA VAL A 19 -44.55 -49.13 -4.07
C VAL A 19 -43.15 -49.27 -4.68
N ALA A 20 -42.64 -50.51 -4.79
CA ALA A 20 -41.43 -50.90 -5.50
C ALA A 20 -41.73 -51.50 -6.88
N SER A 21 -40.90 -51.22 -7.90
CA SER A 21 -40.51 -52.15 -9.01
C SER A 21 -39.53 -51.48 -9.99
N ALA A 22 -38.51 -52.23 -10.42
CA ALA A 22 -37.48 -51.90 -11.42
C ALA A 22 -37.78 -52.61 -12.77
N PRO A 23 -36.93 -52.65 -13.83
CA PRO A 23 -35.76 -51.83 -14.23
C PRO A 23 -35.77 -51.41 -15.74
N ALA A 24 -34.64 -50.89 -16.22
CA ALA A 24 -34.10 -50.89 -17.60
C ALA A 24 -34.08 -49.53 -18.35
N GLY A 25 -32.86 -49.03 -18.59
CA GLY A 25 -32.58 -47.85 -19.40
C GLY A 25 -31.21 -47.25 -19.08
N SER A 26 -30.15 -47.97 -19.45
CA SER A 26 -28.75 -47.55 -19.35
C SER A 26 -28.45 -46.31 -20.19
N VAL A 27 -28.06 -45.21 -19.54
CA VAL A 27 -27.10 -44.23 -20.07
C VAL A 27 -26.18 -43.85 -18.91
N THR A 28 -24.99 -44.41 -18.91
CA THR A 28 -23.88 -44.00 -18.04
C THR A 28 -23.35 -42.64 -18.52
N THR A 29 -23.73 -41.57 -17.83
CA THR A 29 -22.95 -40.33 -17.79
C THR A 29 -22.27 -40.29 -16.42
N GLU A 30 -20.94 -40.40 -16.41
CA GLU A 30 -20.13 -40.16 -15.21
C GLU A 30 -20.51 -38.79 -14.61
N PRO A 31 -20.87 -38.70 -13.33
CA PRO A 31 -20.96 -37.41 -12.69
C PRO A 31 -19.52 -36.88 -12.54
N ALA A 32 -19.22 -35.81 -13.28
CA ALA A 32 -18.04 -35.00 -13.03
C ALA A 32 -17.99 -34.67 -11.53
N PRO A 33 -16.80 -34.62 -10.90
CA PRO A 33 -16.70 -34.28 -9.49
C PRO A 33 -17.41 -32.95 -9.30
N ASN A 34 -18.47 -32.99 -8.51
CA ASN A 34 -19.18 -31.82 -8.05
C ASN A 34 -18.14 -31.06 -7.23
N ILE A 35 -17.46 -30.09 -7.86
CA ILE A 35 -16.74 -29.07 -7.13
C ILE A 35 -17.85 -28.37 -6.39
N GLU A 36 -18.04 -28.76 -5.13
CA GLU A 36 -18.78 -27.98 -4.17
C GLU A 36 -18.06 -26.64 -4.12
N VAL A 37 -18.53 -25.72 -4.94
CA VAL A 37 -18.30 -24.29 -4.77
C VAL A 37 -19.00 -23.99 -3.46
N SER A 38 -18.24 -24.11 -2.37
CA SER A 38 -18.67 -23.65 -1.05
C SER A 38 -19.17 -22.22 -1.25
N PRO A 39 -20.44 -21.91 -0.90
CA PRO A 39 -20.95 -20.57 -1.07
C PRO A 39 -20.08 -19.64 -0.23
N ALA A 40 -19.49 -18.64 -0.87
CA ALA A 40 -18.74 -17.57 -0.21
C ALA A 40 -19.71 -16.70 0.62
N ALA A 41 -20.17 -17.23 1.75
CA ALA A 41 -20.77 -16.45 2.81
C ALA A 41 -19.62 -15.76 3.55
N ASN A 42 -19.57 -14.43 3.47
CA ASN A 42 -18.72 -13.60 4.32
C ASN A 42 -19.23 -13.70 5.76
N ASP A 43 -18.89 -14.76 6.48
CA ASP A 43 -18.98 -14.79 7.94
C ASP A 43 -17.58 -14.47 8.48
N VAL A 44 -17.18 -13.20 8.36
CA VAL A 44 -16.13 -12.69 9.24
C VAL A 44 -16.73 -12.70 10.64
N ALA A 45 -16.11 -13.40 11.59
CA ALA A 45 -16.67 -13.47 12.93
C ALA A 45 -16.78 -12.06 13.54
N PRO A 46 -17.84 -11.75 14.30
CA PRO A 46 -18.07 -10.39 14.81
C PRO A 46 -16.88 -9.80 15.58
N VAL A 47 -16.15 -10.64 16.31
CA VAL A 47 -14.94 -10.23 17.03
C VAL A 47 -13.84 -9.75 16.08
N ILE A 48 -13.65 -10.45 14.96
CA ILE A 48 -12.65 -10.15 13.92
C ILE A 48 -13.05 -8.87 13.18
N GLU A 49 -14.33 -8.74 12.81
CA GLU A 49 -14.86 -7.58 12.11
C GLU A 49 -14.70 -6.29 12.94
N GLU A 50 -15.09 -6.34 14.22
CA GLU A 50 -14.99 -5.18 15.11
C GLU A 50 -13.53 -4.78 15.32
N ALA A 51 -12.63 -5.74 15.55
CA ALA A 51 -11.20 -5.47 15.71
C ALA A 51 -10.58 -4.82 14.46
N ALA A 52 -10.91 -5.34 13.28
CA ALA A 52 -10.44 -4.79 12.01
C ALA A 52 -10.97 -3.37 11.77
N THR A 53 -12.23 -3.12 12.13
CA THR A 53 -12.88 -1.81 12.00
C THR A 53 -12.26 -0.78 12.94
N LEU A 54 -12.06 -1.12 14.22
CA LEU A 54 -11.39 -0.27 15.20
C LEU A 54 -9.96 0.08 14.74
N PHE A 55 -9.21 -0.92 14.26
CA PHE A 55 -7.86 -0.72 13.73
C PHE A 55 -7.86 0.19 12.49
N ALA A 56 -8.77 -0.04 11.54
CA ALA A 56 -8.92 0.78 10.34
C ALA A 56 -9.32 2.23 10.66
N ASN A 57 -10.02 2.47 11.77
CA ASN A 57 -10.36 3.81 12.25
C ASN A 57 -9.23 4.48 13.05
N GLY A 58 -8.08 3.82 13.24
CA GLY A 58 -6.96 4.33 14.02
C GLY A 58 -7.17 4.20 15.54
N GLN A 59 -8.19 3.47 15.98
CA GLN A 59 -8.50 3.22 17.39
C GLN A 59 -7.72 1.99 17.89
N ILE A 60 -6.39 2.05 17.79
CA ILE A 60 -5.49 0.89 17.98
C ILE A 60 -5.59 0.31 19.39
N GLU A 61 -5.62 1.17 20.42
CA GLU A 61 -5.73 0.74 21.83
C GLU A 61 -7.07 0.05 22.11
N GLN A 62 -8.15 0.50 21.47
CA GLN A 62 -9.47 -0.12 21.60
C GLN A 62 -9.51 -1.48 20.90
N ALA A 63 -8.91 -1.59 19.70
CA ALA A 63 -8.76 -2.86 19.00
C ALA A 63 -7.96 -3.87 19.83
N LEU A 64 -6.89 -3.40 20.51
CA LEU A 64 -6.08 -4.23 21.41
C LEU A 64 -6.87 -4.72 22.62
N ALA A 65 -7.59 -3.81 23.31
CA ALA A 65 -8.43 -4.18 24.44
C ALA A 65 -9.53 -5.18 24.02
N TRP A 66 -10.14 -4.96 22.86
CA TRP A 66 -11.17 -5.84 22.31
C TRP A 66 -10.65 -7.25 22.01
N LEU A 67 -9.56 -7.36 21.23
CA LEU A 67 -8.99 -8.67 20.87
C LEU A 67 -8.39 -9.40 22.07
N SER A 68 -7.67 -8.71 22.96
CA SER A 68 -7.09 -9.34 24.15
C SER A 68 -8.15 -9.92 25.09
N ASN A 69 -9.27 -9.22 25.27
CA ASN A 69 -10.40 -9.74 26.05
C ASN A 69 -11.04 -10.95 25.37
N ALA A 70 -11.21 -10.90 24.04
CA ALA A 70 -11.80 -12.01 23.30
C ALA A 70 -10.91 -13.27 23.30
N VAL A 71 -9.59 -13.10 23.15
CA VAL A 71 -8.60 -14.18 23.24
C VAL A 71 -8.59 -14.81 24.62
N ARG A 72 -8.61 -14.00 25.69
CA ARG A 72 -8.68 -14.51 27.07
C ARG A 72 -10.01 -15.21 27.40
N GLY A 73 -11.10 -14.78 26.76
CA GLY A 73 -12.44 -15.36 26.96
C GLY A 73 -12.59 -16.79 26.45
N GLY A 74 -11.74 -17.24 25.51
CA GLY A 74 -11.70 -18.63 25.03
C GLY A 74 -12.84 -19.06 24.09
N GLU A 75 -13.86 -18.22 23.86
CA GLU A 75 -15.03 -18.54 23.04
C GLU A 75 -14.89 -18.05 21.58
N LEU A 76 -13.76 -18.33 20.94
CA LEU A 76 -13.49 -17.86 19.56
C LEU A 76 -13.75 -18.90 18.47
N GLY A 77 -13.92 -20.17 18.84
CA GLY A 77 -14.18 -21.29 17.93
C GLY A 77 -13.21 -21.28 16.73
N ASN A 78 -13.77 -21.34 15.51
CA ASN A 78 -12.98 -21.37 14.28
C ASN A 78 -12.18 -20.08 14.00
N SER A 79 -12.48 -18.98 14.67
CA SER A 79 -11.78 -17.69 14.51
C SER A 79 -10.63 -17.49 15.50
N ALA A 80 -10.40 -18.46 16.41
CA ALA A 80 -9.37 -18.37 17.43
C ALA A 80 -7.99 -18.07 16.81
N LEU A 81 -7.56 -18.87 15.83
CA LEU A 81 -6.28 -18.67 15.17
C LEU A 81 -6.14 -17.27 14.58
N GLN A 82 -7.18 -16.78 13.90
CA GLN A 82 -7.15 -15.45 13.28
C GLN A 82 -7.07 -14.32 14.31
N ALA A 83 -7.83 -14.41 15.40
CA ALA A 83 -7.80 -13.42 16.48
C ALA A 83 -6.42 -13.31 17.12
N TRP A 84 -5.74 -14.44 17.34
CA TRP A 84 -4.37 -14.45 17.88
C TRP A 84 -3.35 -13.84 16.91
N LEU A 85 -3.45 -14.17 15.61
CA LEU A 85 -2.60 -13.58 14.58
C LEU A 85 -2.80 -12.05 14.48
N MET A 86 -4.05 -11.57 14.57
CA MET A 86 -4.33 -10.13 14.63
C MET A 86 -3.77 -9.48 15.91
N LEU A 87 -3.76 -10.20 17.03
CA LEU A 87 -3.19 -9.70 18.28
C LEU A 87 -1.65 -9.57 18.18
N PHE A 88 -0.96 -10.51 17.51
CA PHE A 88 0.46 -10.35 17.18
C PHE A 88 0.72 -9.10 16.32
N ASP A 89 -0.12 -8.84 15.32
CA ASP A 89 0.01 -7.64 14.48
C ASP A 89 -0.14 -6.35 15.30
N LEU A 90 -1.07 -6.30 16.26
CA LEU A 90 -1.24 -5.15 17.14
C LEU A 90 -0.01 -4.92 18.03
N TYR A 91 0.55 -5.98 18.63
CA TYR A 91 1.77 -5.85 19.43
C TYR A 91 2.96 -5.41 18.58
N GLN A 92 3.09 -5.93 17.36
CA GLN A 92 4.11 -5.49 16.40
C GLN A 92 3.93 -4.01 16.04
N HIS A 93 2.70 -3.57 15.77
CA HIS A 93 2.38 -2.18 15.42
C HIS A 93 2.67 -1.21 16.59
N LEU A 94 2.39 -1.61 17.83
CA LEU A 94 2.61 -0.80 19.03
C LEU A 94 4.05 -0.88 19.58
N GLY A 95 4.92 -1.72 19.01
CA GLY A 95 6.27 -1.93 19.53
C GLY A 95 6.33 -2.68 20.87
N MET A 96 5.27 -3.42 21.21
CA MET A 96 5.11 -4.16 22.48
C MET A 96 5.79 -5.55 22.40
N LYS A 97 7.13 -5.55 22.34
CA LYS A 97 7.93 -6.78 22.16
C LYS A 97 7.75 -7.78 23.31
N VAL A 98 7.65 -7.30 24.55
CA VAL A 98 7.53 -8.16 25.74
C VAL A 98 6.21 -8.92 25.72
N GLU A 99 5.11 -8.22 25.42
CA GLU A 99 3.77 -8.81 25.33
C GLU A 99 3.64 -9.73 24.12
N PHE A 100 4.28 -9.39 23.00
CA PHE A 100 4.39 -10.28 21.84
C PHE A 100 5.08 -11.60 22.19
N GLU A 101 6.23 -11.55 22.86
CA GLU A 101 6.98 -12.74 23.26
C GLU A 101 6.20 -13.59 24.28
N ALA A 102 5.46 -12.96 25.19
CA ALA A 102 4.56 -13.67 26.09
C ALA A 102 3.43 -14.40 25.34
N LEU A 103 2.76 -13.70 24.40
CA LEU A 103 1.72 -14.30 23.55
C LEU A 103 2.27 -15.44 22.68
N ALA A 104 3.52 -15.33 22.21
CA ALA A 104 4.19 -16.35 21.42
C ALA A 104 4.31 -17.69 22.16
N LEU A 105 4.59 -17.65 23.48
CA LEU A 105 4.64 -18.84 24.32
C LEU A 105 3.26 -19.48 24.45
N GLU A 106 2.23 -18.66 24.71
CA GLU A 106 0.85 -19.14 24.81
C GLU A 106 0.35 -19.72 23.47
N PHE A 107 0.73 -19.12 22.35
CA PHE A 107 0.32 -19.54 21.01
C PHE A 107 0.86 -20.93 20.65
N VAL A 108 2.11 -21.23 21.03
CA VAL A 108 2.70 -22.56 20.82
C VAL A 108 1.94 -23.62 21.60
N MET A 109 1.52 -23.31 22.83
CA MET A 109 0.75 -24.23 23.67
C MET A 109 -0.66 -24.47 23.13
N GLU A 110 -1.32 -23.42 22.64
CA GLU A 110 -2.71 -23.50 22.17
C GLU A 110 -2.82 -24.12 20.77
N PHE A 111 -1.91 -23.78 19.84
CA PHE A 111 -2.03 -24.17 18.43
C PHE A 111 -0.99 -25.18 17.97
N GLU A 112 -0.02 -25.57 18.81
CA GLU A 112 1.11 -26.45 18.44
C GLU A 112 1.85 -25.99 17.17
N ARG A 113 1.92 -24.67 16.96
CA ARG A 113 2.49 -24.04 15.78
C ARG A 113 3.54 -23.01 16.15
N SER A 114 4.50 -22.81 15.26
CA SER A 114 5.47 -21.72 15.40
C SER A 114 4.74 -20.38 15.36
N PRO A 115 4.97 -19.48 16.33
CA PRO A 115 4.39 -18.15 16.33
C PRO A 115 5.04 -17.30 15.23
N PRO A 116 4.40 -16.19 14.82
CA PRO A 116 5.04 -15.19 13.97
C PRO A 116 6.36 -14.70 14.59
N ALA A 117 7.35 -14.42 13.75
CA ALA A 117 8.60 -13.84 14.23
C ALA A 117 8.43 -12.34 14.50
N TRP A 118 8.98 -11.86 15.62
CA TRP A 118 9.09 -10.43 15.87
C TRP A 118 9.96 -9.79 14.80
N ILE A 119 9.44 -8.78 14.12
CA ILE A 119 10.20 -8.01 13.14
C ILE A 119 10.88 -6.90 13.93
N GLU A 120 12.20 -6.99 14.04
CA GLU A 120 12.96 -5.90 14.65
C GLU A 120 12.76 -4.64 13.82
N THR A 121 12.07 -3.66 14.38
CA THR A 121 12.01 -2.29 13.86
C THR A 121 13.36 -1.60 14.12
N GLY A 122 14.47 -2.25 13.76
CA GLY A 122 15.82 -1.69 13.77
C GLY A 122 16.13 -1.21 12.36
N GLU A 123 16.20 0.11 12.20
CA GLU A 123 16.19 0.81 10.90
C GLU A 123 14.97 0.44 10.06
N ARG A 124 14.16 1.45 9.70
CA ARG A 124 13.06 1.25 8.74
C ARG A 124 13.61 0.45 7.54
N PRO A 125 12.93 -0.63 7.13
CA PRO A 125 13.31 -1.34 5.92
C PRO A 125 13.41 -0.32 4.80
N ASP A 126 14.48 -0.47 4.01
CA ASP A 126 14.88 0.36 2.89
C ASP A 126 13.64 0.97 2.20
N PRO A 127 13.46 2.30 2.22
CA PRO A 127 12.29 2.93 1.60
C PRO A 127 12.29 2.77 0.07
N ALA A 128 13.33 2.16 -0.53
CA ALA A 128 13.29 1.62 -1.89
C ALA A 128 12.22 0.51 -2.08
N LEU A 129 11.83 -0.17 -1.00
CA LEU A 129 10.73 -1.15 -1.02
C LEU A 129 9.35 -0.49 -0.95
N ASP A 130 9.23 0.79 -0.59
CA ASP A 130 7.97 1.55 -0.56
C ASP A 130 7.52 2.04 -1.97
N THR A 131 8.26 1.69 -3.02
CA THR A 131 8.12 2.29 -4.37
C THR A 131 8.06 1.31 -5.53
N GLY A 132 7.99 0.00 -5.28
CA GLY A 132 8.00 -0.99 -6.37
C GLY A 132 9.36 -1.21 -7.02
N GLY A 133 10.47 -1.00 -6.28
CA GLY A 133 11.84 -1.27 -6.75
C GLY A 133 12.58 -0.07 -7.33
N ILE A 134 12.08 1.15 -7.11
CA ILE A 134 12.72 2.42 -7.51
C ILE A 134 13.66 2.85 -6.36
N ALA A 135 14.91 3.19 -6.67
CA ALA A 135 15.89 3.55 -5.65
C ALA A 135 15.44 4.82 -4.94
N TYR A 136 15.29 4.72 -3.63
CA TYR A 136 14.85 5.80 -2.78
C TYR A 136 16.04 6.46 -2.09
N PHE A 137 16.02 7.79 -2.05
CA PHE A 137 17.01 8.61 -1.35
C PHE A 137 16.29 9.65 -0.49
N ALA A 138 16.44 9.56 0.83
CA ALA A 138 15.99 10.62 1.73
C ALA A 138 17.08 11.69 1.87
N LEU A 139 16.74 12.93 1.54
CA LEU A 139 17.54 14.11 1.89
C LEU A 139 17.06 14.64 3.24
N GLY A 140 17.94 14.61 4.23
CA GLY A 140 17.66 15.04 5.60
C GLY A 140 18.52 16.23 6.02
N GLY A 141 18.03 17.00 7.00
CA GLY A 141 18.76 18.14 7.54
C GLY A 141 18.83 19.31 6.56
N LYS A 142 19.88 20.13 6.65
CA LYS A 142 20.04 21.29 5.77
C LYS A 142 20.80 20.91 4.50
N LEU A 143 20.22 21.21 3.34
CA LEU A 143 20.88 21.03 2.05
C LEU A 143 21.99 22.08 1.92
N THR A 144 23.24 21.62 2.02
CA THR A 144 24.45 22.47 2.01
C THR A 144 25.58 21.79 1.23
N ASP A 145 26.77 22.41 1.17
CA ASP A 145 27.98 21.76 0.63
C ASP A 145 28.29 20.40 1.30
N ALA A 146 27.88 20.22 2.57
CA ALA A 146 28.09 18.96 3.29
C ALA A 146 27.23 17.80 2.75
N SER A 147 26.19 18.09 1.95
CA SER A 147 25.31 17.08 1.33
C SER A 147 25.94 16.44 0.08
N ALA A 148 27.10 16.90 -0.38
CA ALA A 148 27.78 16.37 -1.57
C ALA A 148 27.96 14.83 -1.58
N PRO A 149 28.35 14.17 -0.47
CA PRO A 149 28.52 12.71 -0.45
C PRO A 149 27.19 11.95 -0.62
N GLU A 150 26.08 12.50 -0.15
CA GLU A 150 24.75 11.91 -0.30
C GLU A 150 24.23 12.06 -1.75
N LEU A 151 24.48 13.21 -2.36
CA LEU A 151 24.13 13.47 -3.76
C LEU A 151 24.96 12.64 -4.74
N GLU A 152 26.23 12.36 -4.42
CA GLU A 152 27.04 11.43 -5.20
C GLU A 152 26.57 9.97 -5.08
N LYS A 153 26.04 9.56 -3.92
CA LYS A 153 25.39 8.24 -3.82
C LYS A 153 24.16 8.14 -4.73
N LEU A 154 23.34 9.20 -4.79
CA LEU A 154 22.21 9.29 -5.70
C LEU A 154 22.65 9.16 -7.17
N ARG A 155 23.70 9.89 -7.56
CA ARG A 155 24.28 9.82 -8.92
C ARG A 155 24.77 8.41 -9.28
N ASN A 156 25.46 7.75 -8.36
CA ASN A 156 25.99 6.40 -8.58
C ASN A 156 24.88 5.35 -8.68
N ALA A 157 23.83 5.44 -7.88
CA ALA A 157 22.71 4.50 -7.93
C ALA A 157 21.88 4.64 -9.23
N ALA A 158 21.87 5.84 -9.82
CA ALA A 158 21.23 6.08 -11.10
C ALA A 158 21.93 5.36 -12.27
N ALA A 159 23.18 4.92 -12.11
CA ALA A 159 23.87 4.12 -13.12
C ALA A 159 23.16 2.77 -13.34
N THR A 160 22.62 2.18 -12.28
CA THR A 160 22.00 0.84 -12.31
C THR A 160 20.48 0.85 -12.40
N GLN A 161 19.84 2.01 -12.18
CA GLN A 161 18.37 2.10 -12.14
C GLN A 161 17.80 3.10 -13.15
N PRO A 162 16.64 2.82 -13.77
CA PRO A 162 16.02 3.71 -14.76
C PRO A 162 15.23 4.88 -14.14
N ALA A 163 14.75 4.71 -12.90
CA ALA A 163 14.02 5.72 -12.15
C ALA A 163 14.56 5.79 -10.71
N LEU A 164 14.50 6.98 -10.11
CA LEU A 164 14.91 7.23 -8.72
C LEU A 164 13.88 8.11 -8.03
N ARG A 165 13.64 7.84 -6.74
CA ARG A 165 12.81 8.67 -5.87
C ARG A 165 13.69 9.42 -4.87
N VAL A 166 13.50 10.73 -4.78
CA VAL A 166 14.18 11.58 -3.80
C VAL A 166 13.14 12.18 -2.85
N ASP A 167 13.23 11.83 -1.58
CA ASP A 167 12.36 12.35 -0.52
C ASP A 167 13.01 13.54 0.18
N CYS A 168 12.29 14.65 0.18
CA CYS A 168 12.67 15.93 0.74
C CYS A 168 11.94 16.25 2.06
N GLY A 169 11.11 15.35 2.58
CA GLY A 169 10.24 15.60 3.74
C GLY A 169 10.99 15.87 5.05
N LYS A 170 12.25 15.42 5.15
CA LYS A 170 13.13 15.64 6.30
C LYS A 170 14.10 16.82 6.12
N LEU A 171 13.95 17.62 5.07
CA LEU A 171 14.76 18.83 4.91
C LEU A 171 14.40 19.85 5.99
N GLU A 172 15.41 20.48 6.55
CA GLU A 172 15.30 21.53 7.57
C GLU A 172 15.71 22.91 7.04
N GLY A 173 16.27 22.97 5.83
CA GLY A 173 16.54 24.21 5.11
C GLY A 173 17.41 23.97 3.87
N VAL A 174 17.64 25.03 3.10
CA VAL A 174 18.51 25.03 1.91
C VAL A 174 19.47 26.22 1.96
N ASP A 175 20.62 26.09 1.30
CA ASP A 175 21.51 27.21 0.99
C ASP A 175 21.92 27.20 -0.50
N GLY A 176 22.56 28.29 -0.96
CA GLY A 176 22.99 28.43 -2.35
C GLY A 176 23.88 27.27 -2.85
N PRO A 177 24.99 26.96 -2.14
CA PRO A 177 25.89 25.88 -2.55
C PRO A 177 25.22 24.49 -2.60
N GLY A 178 24.43 24.12 -1.58
CA GLY A 178 23.67 22.87 -1.55
C GLY A 178 22.62 22.79 -2.65
N SER A 179 21.91 23.89 -2.92
CA SER A 179 20.96 23.96 -4.03
C SER A 179 21.62 23.80 -5.39
N ARG A 180 22.85 24.34 -5.58
CA ARG A 180 23.64 24.14 -6.80
C ARG A 180 23.99 22.68 -7.01
N LEU A 181 24.52 22.01 -5.98
CA LEU A 181 24.89 20.59 -6.04
C LEU A 181 23.67 19.70 -6.35
N PHE A 182 22.54 19.97 -5.70
CA PHE A 182 21.33 19.19 -5.95
C PHE A 182 20.81 19.39 -7.37
N ARG A 183 20.80 20.64 -7.85
CA ARG A 183 20.43 20.96 -9.23
C ARG A 183 21.34 20.27 -10.26
N GLU A 184 22.65 20.32 -10.07
CA GLU A 184 23.61 19.63 -10.95
C GLU A 184 23.37 18.11 -10.97
N THR A 185 22.98 17.55 -9.83
CA THR A 185 22.60 16.14 -9.73
C THR A 185 21.34 15.87 -10.55
N LEU A 186 20.26 16.64 -10.36
CA LEU A 186 19.02 16.49 -11.14
C LEU A 186 19.23 16.63 -12.65
N LEU A 187 20.02 17.61 -13.09
CA LEU A 187 20.37 17.80 -14.51
C LEU A 187 21.12 16.61 -15.07
N SER A 188 22.11 16.08 -14.34
CA SER A 188 22.87 14.92 -14.81
C SER A 188 22.02 13.65 -14.93
N LEU A 189 21.02 13.48 -14.06
CA LEU A 189 20.08 12.37 -14.11
C LEU A 189 19.18 12.50 -15.35
N ARG A 190 18.68 13.72 -15.60
CA ARG A 190 17.88 14.03 -16.80
C ARG A 190 18.67 13.81 -18.09
N ASP A 191 19.91 14.28 -18.16
CA ASP A 191 20.77 14.12 -19.33
C ASP A 191 21.13 12.63 -19.57
N ALA A 192 21.13 11.83 -18.51
CA ALA A 192 21.26 10.36 -18.57
C ALA A 192 19.92 9.63 -18.86
N GLY A 193 18.83 10.36 -19.11
CA GLY A 193 17.50 9.81 -19.42
C GLY A 193 16.82 9.10 -18.24
N LYS A 194 17.19 9.45 -17.00
CA LYS A 194 16.65 8.84 -15.79
C LYS A 194 15.43 9.62 -15.29
N GLU A 195 14.40 8.90 -14.87
CA GLU A 195 13.21 9.50 -14.27
C GLU A 195 13.46 9.81 -12.79
N VAL A 196 13.13 11.02 -12.35
CA VAL A 196 13.29 11.44 -10.95
C VAL A 196 11.94 11.82 -10.37
N LEU A 197 11.53 11.09 -9.34
CA LEU A 197 10.31 11.34 -8.58
C LEU A 197 10.67 12.09 -7.29
N LEU A 198 10.14 13.30 -7.10
CA LEU A 198 10.29 14.04 -5.86
C LEU A 198 9.11 13.76 -4.94
N THR A 199 9.38 13.49 -3.66
CA THR A 199 8.32 13.38 -2.63
C THR A 199 8.68 14.17 -1.38
N GLY A 200 7.70 14.56 -0.57
CA GLY A 200 7.94 15.50 0.53
C GLY A 200 8.35 16.90 0.01
N GLU A 201 8.00 17.18 -1.24
CA GLU A 201 8.37 18.33 -2.04
C GLU A 201 7.82 19.65 -1.48
N ALA A 202 6.71 19.60 -0.73
CA ALA A 202 6.09 20.79 -0.12
C ALA A 202 7.09 21.58 0.75
N ARG A 203 7.98 20.86 1.47
CA ARG A 203 8.96 21.47 2.36
C ARG A 203 10.13 22.10 1.59
N LEU A 204 10.58 21.41 0.53
CA LEU A 204 11.61 21.95 -0.38
C LEU A 204 11.10 23.19 -1.12
N ILE A 205 9.88 23.13 -1.65
CA ILE A 205 9.23 24.25 -2.33
C ILE A 205 9.11 25.44 -1.38
N GLN A 206 8.61 25.22 -0.15
CA GLN A 206 8.48 26.28 0.84
C GLN A 206 9.82 27.00 1.08
N PHE A 207 10.90 26.26 1.35
CA PHE A 207 12.20 26.88 1.60
C PHE A 207 12.76 27.63 0.39
N LEU A 208 12.53 27.11 -0.82
CA LEU A 208 12.96 27.75 -2.05
C LEU A 208 12.13 29.00 -2.36
N GLU A 209 10.79 28.97 -2.21
CA GLU A 209 9.90 30.13 -2.37
C GLU A 209 10.22 31.22 -1.33
N GLU A 210 10.47 30.86 -0.07
CA GLU A 210 10.85 31.81 0.99
C GLU A 210 12.18 32.53 0.69
N ALA A 211 13.14 31.80 0.09
CA ALA A 211 14.42 32.36 -0.31
C ALA A 211 14.34 33.18 -1.62
N CYS A 212 13.48 32.77 -2.56
CA CYS A 212 13.32 33.35 -3.89
C CYS A 212 12.26 34.47 -3.89
N GLN A 213 12.54 35.57 -3.20
CA GLN A 213 11.67 36.75 -3.20
C GLN A 213 11.98 37.72 -4.35
N PRO A 214 10.95 38.25 -5.05
CA PRO A 214 11.14 39.22 -6.13
C PRO A 214 11.95 40.44 -5.67
N GLY A 215 12.92 40.87 -6.47
CA GLY A 215 13.71 42.08 -6.23
C GLY A 215 14.89 41.92 -5.27
N ARG A 216 15.16 40.70 -4.77
CA ARG A 216 16.38 40.39 -3.99
C ARG A 216 17.47 39.82 -4.89
N VAL A 217 18.21 40.71 -5.55
CA VAL A 217 19.30 40.34 -6.48
C VAL A 217 20.48 39.63 -5.77
N GLU A 218 20.60 39.83 -4.46
CA GLU A 218 21.60 39.20 -3.59
C GLU A 218 21.38 37.69 -3.40
N THR A 219 20.18 37.18 -3.71
CA THR A 219 19.84 35.75 -3.60
C THR A 219 20.62 34.96 -4.65
N ASP A 220 21.29 33.87 -4.25
CA ASP A 220 22.02 33.01 -5.18
C ASP A 220 21.09 32.48 -6.28
N GLY A 221 21.46 32.72 -7.54
CA GLY A 221 20.72 32.24 -8.71
C GLY A 221 20.55 30.71 -8.74
N ALA A 222 21.37 29.95 -8.02
CA ALA A 222 21.21 28.50 -7.86
C ALA A 222 19.90 28.11 -7.16
N LEU A 223 19.40 28.93 -6.22
CA LEU A 223 18.13 28.70 -5.52
C LEU A 223 16.94 28.88 -6.48
N TRP A 224 16.96 29.96 -7.25
CA TRP A 224 15.95 30.24 -8.27
C TRP A 224 15.94 29.18 -9.37
N ALA A 225 17.13 28.77 -9.84
CA ALA A 225 17.25 27.77 -10.87
C ALA A 225 16.78 26.39 -10.38
N LEU A 226 17.07 26.02 -9.13
CA LEU A 226 16.55 24.79 -8.53
C LEU A 226 15.02 24.83 -8.36
N LEU A 227 14.44 25.96 -7.93
CA LEU A 227 12.99 26.12 -7.79
C LEU A 227 12.26 25.88 -9.12
N LEU A 228 12.78 26.47 -10.20
CA LEU A 228 12.23 26.30 -11.55
C LEU A 228 12.36 24.85 -12.04
N ASP A 229 13.48 24.18 -11.77
CA ASP A 229 13.66 22.77 -12.11
C ASP A 229 12.74 21.84 -11.31
N VAL A 230 12.49 22.13 -10.02
CA VAL A 230 11.53 21.39 -9.18
C VAL A 230 10.10 21.53 -9.71
N TYR A 231 9.66 22.73 -10.08
CA TYR A 231 8.33 22.90 -10.69
C TYR A 231 8.17 22.18 -12.02
N ARG A 232 9.23 22.09 -12.81
CA ARG A 232 9.23 21.29 -14.05
C ARG A 232 9.12 19.80 -13.77
N ILE A 233 9.78 19.29 -12.73
CA ILE A 233 9.70 17.86 -12.35
C ILE A 233 8.31 17.50 -11.84
N LEU A 234 7.66 18.40 -11.09
CA LEU A 234 6.34 18.17 -10.50
C LEU A 234 5.16 18.49 -11.44
N ASP A 235 5.44 18.90 -12.68
CA ASP A 235 4.44 19.35 -13.67
C ASP A 235 3.58 20.55 -13.19
N PHE A 236 4.15 21.43 -12.34
CA PHE A 236 3.47 22.62 -11.80
C PHE A 236 3.67 23.83 -12.72
N LYS A 237 3.06 23.78 -13.91
CA LYS A 237 3.23 24.81 -14.95
C LYS A 237 2.85 26.22 -14.50
N ASP A 238 1.72 26.40 -13.83
CA ASP A 238 1.24 27.73 -13.41
C ASP A 238 2.23 28.40 -12.45
N LYS A 239 2.73 27.63 -11.46
CA LYS A 239 3.74 28.11 -10.51
C LYS A 239 5.09 28.37 -11.17
N PHE A 240 5.46 27.57 -12.17
CA PHE A 240 6.66 27.81 -12.97
C PHE A 240 6.59 29.13 -13.72
N GLU A 241 5.48 29.41 -14.40
CA GLU A 241 5.31 30.65 -15.17
C GLU A 241 5.36 31.88 -14.25
N GLU A 242 4.73 31.82 -13.08
CA GLU A 242 4.81 32.89 -12.08
C GLU A 242 6.24 33.09 -11.57
N ALA A 243 6.92 32.01 -11.17
CA ALA A 243 8.30 32.06 -10.69
C ALA A 243 9.28 32.53 -11.78
N ALA A 244 9.05 32.17 -13.04
CA ALA A 244 9.81 32.61 -14.20
C ALA A 244 9.70 34.12 -14.43
N VAL A 245 8.50 34.70 -14.32
CA VAL A 245 8.30 36.15 -14.38
C VAL A 245 9.05 36.83 -13.23
N ASN A 246 8.94 36.33 -12.01
CA ASN A 246 9.62 36.88 -10.84
C ASN A 246 11.15 36.80 -10.96
N TYR A 247 11.67 35.70 -11.53
CA TYR A 247 13.09 35.53 -11.84
C TYR A 247 13.57 36.55 -12.87
N ALA A 248 12.82 36.73 -13.96
CA ALA A 248 13.16 37.68 -15.02
C ALA A 248 13.17 39.13 -14.52
N VAL A 249 12.23 39.49 -13.64
CA VAL A 249 12.20 40.80 -12.98
C VAL A 249 13.38 40.97 -12.02
N THR A 250 13.78 39.92 -11.31
CA THR A 250 14.83 39.99 -10.29
C THR A 250 16.24 40.07 -10.88
N PHE A 251 16.50 39.36 -11.98
CA PHE A 251 17.83 39.27 -12.59
C PHE A 251 17.95 39.96 -13.96
N GLU A 252 16.87 40.56 -14.46
CA GLU A 252 16.80 41.21 -15.78
C GLU A 252 17.21 40.31 -16.95
N VAL A 253 17.05 38.99 -16.78
CA VAL A 253 17.35 37.97 -17.80
C VAL A 253 16.06 37.32 -18.30
N SER A 254 16.07 36.86 -19.55
CA SER A 254 14.95 36.07 -20.06
C SER A 254 14.77 34.80 -19.23
N PRO A 255 13.52 34.47 -18.84
CA PRO A 255 13.29 33.28 -18.05
C PRO A 255 13.52 32.01 -18.87
N PRO A 256 13.86 30.88 -18.22
CA PRO A 256 13.84 29.59 -18.89
C PRO A 256 12.43 29.30 -19.40
N SER A 257 12.34 28.75 -20.61
CA SER A 257 11.07 28.31 -21.17
C SER A 257 10.62 26.99 -20.53
N TRP A 258 9.30 26.76 -20.51
CA TRP A 258 8.76 25.46 -20.14
C TRP A 258 9.14 24.43 -21.20
N GLU A 259 9.83 23.36 -20.80
CA GLU A 259 10.08 22.20 -21.65
C GLU A 259 9.51 20.96 -20.95
N SER A 260 8.55 20.30 -21.61
CA SER A 260 7.93 19.05 -21.14
C SER A 260 8.98 17.94 -21.03
N GLN A 261 8.90 17.10 -20.00
CA GLN A 261 9.92 16.06 -19.78
C GLN A 261 9.94 15.01 -20.91
N PRO A 262 11.14 14.52 -21.33
CA PRO A 262 11.25 13.43 -22.30
C PRO A 262 10.64 12.16 -21.69
N GLY A 263 9.48 11.74 -22.19
CA GLY A 263 8.67 10.65 -21.62
C GLY A 263 7.18 11.00 -21.53
N ALA A 264 6.83 12.30 -21.55
CA ALA A 264 5.44 12.75 -21.69
C ALA A 264 4.88 12.48 -23.10
N GLU A 265 5.72 12.58 -24.14
CA GLU A 265 5.32 12.37 -25.55
C GLU A 265 5.64 10.97 -26.08
N ALA A 266 6.59 10.24 -25.46
CA ALA A 266 7.02 8.90 -25.89
C ALA A 266 6.17 7.74 -25.32
N ARG A 267 4.94 8.02 -24.84
CA ARG A 267 3.96 6.98 -24.44
C ARG A 267 3.27 6.31 -25.64
N GLY A 268 3.61 6.71 -26.86
CA GLY A 268 3.05 6.18 -28.10
C GLY A 268 4.12 5.56 -29.00
N SER A 269 4.79 4.49 -28.56
CA SER A 269 5.40 3.41 -29.37
C SER A 269 6.58 2.80 -28.61
N ALA A 270 6.32 1.79 -27.79
CA ALA A 270 7.38 0.98 -27.21
C ALA A 270 7.75 -0.14 -28.21
N VAL A 271 8.96 -0.08 -28.75
CA VAL A 271 9.62 -1.23 -29.37
C VAL A 271 10.05 -2.18 -28.24
N LEU A 272 9.65 -3.43 -28.36
CA LEU A 272 9.90 -4.51 -27.42
C LEU A 272 11.40 -4.78 -27.30
N GLN A 273 11.92 -4.77 -26.07
CA GLN A 273 13.07 -5.60 -25.70
C GLN A 273 12.66 -6.57 -24.57
N PRO A 274 13.02 -7.86 -24.65
CA PRO A 274 12.70 -8.83 -23.63
C PRO A 274 13.71 -8.72 -22.49
N VAL A 275 13.26 -8.31 -21.30
CA VAL A 275 13.99 -8.48 -20.04
C VAL A 275 13.29 -9.57 -19.22
N GLU A 276 14.10 -10.47 -18.68
CA GLU A 276 13.72 -11.64 -17.88
C GLU A 276 12.80 -11.27 -16.70
N VAL A 277 11.99 -12.25 -16.29
CA VAL A 277 10.88 -12.20 -15.33
C VAL A 277 11.31 -11.64 -13.96
N ALA A 278 11.37 -10.32 -13.84
CA ALA A 278 11.30 -9.64 -12.56
C ALA A 278 9.84 -9.72 -12.06
N ASP A 279 9.66 -10.02 -10.78
CA ASP A 279 8.36 -10.12 -10.11
C ASP A 279 7.65 -8.76 -10.14
N GLN A 280 6.86 -8.53 -11.19
CA GLN A 280 6.11 -7.29 -11.41
C GLN A 280 5.00 -7.22 -10.35
N ALA A 281 5.32 -6.64 -9.20
CA ALA A 281 4.36 -6.37 -8.13
C ALA A 281 4.38 -4.88 -7.76
N LEU A 282 3.19 -4.30 -7.61
CA LEU A 282 2.99 -2.97 -7.03
C LEU A 282 3.16 -3.09 -5.51
N ILE A 283 4.17 -2.46 -4.95
CA ILE A 283 4.39 -2.50 -3.50
C ILE A 283 3.64 -1.34 -2.84
N LEU A 284 2.84 -1.66 -1.82
CA LEU A 284 2.19 -0.70 -0.93
C LEU A 284 2.78 -0.85 0.47
N SER A 285 3.20 0.25 1.07
CA SER A 285 3.91 0.24 2.34
C SER A 285 3.46 1.35 3.28
N GLY A 286 3.77 1.18 4.56
CA GLY A 286 3.41 2.12 5.62
C GLY A 286 1.91 2.16 5.93
N GLU A 287 1.46 3.30 6.47
CA GLU A 287 0.04 3.54 6.74
C GLU A 287 -0.67 4.13 5.52
N LEU A 288 -1.63 3.39 4.99
CA LEU A 288 -2.48 3.81 3.88
C LEU A 288 -3.75 4.45 4.44
N SER A 289 -3.68 5.76 4.70
CA SER A 289 -4.81 6.54 5.18
C SER A 289 -5.12 7.74 4.29
N GLY A 290 -6.40 7.99 4.00
CA GLY A 290 -6.83 9.09 3.15
C GLY A 290 -6.30 9.00 1.70
N ALA A 291 -5.83 7.84 1.27
CA ALA A 291 -5.28 7.65 -0.06
C ALA A 291 -6.40 7.74 -1.10
N GLY A 292 -6.36 8.80 -1.91
CA GLY A 292 -7.40 9.14 -2.89
C GLY A 292 -7.03 8.78 -4.33
N GLU A 293 -7.35 9.70 -5.24
CA GLU A 293 -7.21 9.54 -6.69
C GLU A 293 -5.82 9.09 -7.15
N THR A 294 -4.75 9.44 -6.40
CA THR A 294 -3.38 8.98 -6.67
C THR A 294 -3.24 7.46 -6.61
N LEU A 295 -3.74 6.81 -5.55
CA LEU A 295 -3.71 5.35 -5.44
C LEU A 295 -4.61 4.71 -6.50
N ALA A 296 -5.79 5.29 -6.75
CA ALA A 296 -6.70 4.80 -7.77
C ALA A 296 -6.07 4.82 -9.17
N LYS A 297 -5.34 5.90 -9.49
CA LYS A 297 -4.62 6.06 -10.76
C LYS A 297 -3.45 5.08 -10.85
N GLN A 298 -2.66 4.93 -9.79
CA GLN A 298 -1.57 3.94 -9.76
C GLN A 298 -2.06 2.52 -10.02
N LEU A 299 -3.16 2.11 -9.37
CA LEU A 299 -3.76 0.79 -9.58
C LEU A 299 -4.23 0.59 -11.04
N GLN A 300 -4.82 1.63 -11.65
CA GLN A 300 -5.30 1.58 -13.03
C GLN A 300 -4.15 1.56 -14.04
N ASP A 301 -3.18 2.47 -13.90
CA ASP A 301 -2.02 2.59 -14.80
C ASP A 301 -1.22 1.28 -14.80
N TRP A 302 -1.07 0.66 -13.63
CA TRP A 302 -0.39 -0.63 -13.49
C TRP A 302 -1.16 -1.77 -14.16
N ALA A 303 -2.48 -1.82 -13.99
CA ALA A 303 -3.33 -2.84 -14.61
C ALA A 303 -3.43 -2.71 -16.14
N VAL A 304 -3.30 -1.50 -16.70
CA VAL A 304 -3.23 -1.30 -18.15
C VAL A 304 -1.93 -1.87 -18.73
N ALA A 305 -0.83 -1.78 -17.97
CA ALA A 305 0.47 -2.30 -18.40
C ALA A 305 0.56 -3.83 -18.35
N ASN A 306 -0.23 -4.51 -17.51
CA ASN A 306 -0.03 -5.92 -17.16
C ASN A 306 -1.36 -6.71 -17.06
N LYS A 307 -1.41 -7.92 -17.63
CA LYS A 307 -2.61 -8.79 -17.56
C LYS A 307 -2.97 -9.28 -16.16
N MET A 308 -2.02 -9.22 -15.22
CA MET A 308 -2.18 -9.67 -13.84
C MET A 308 -1.61 -8.62 -12.89
N LEU A 309 -2.45 -8.06 -12.03
CA LEU A 309 -2.10 -7.10 -10.99
C LEU A 309 -1.69 -7.81 -9.70
N ILE A 310 -0.40 -7.73 -9.36
CA ILE A 310 0.13 -8.22 -8.07
C ILE A 310 0.36 -7.00 -7.18
N ILE A 311 -0.21 -7.02 -5.98
CA ILE A 311 -0.05 -5.99 -4.95
C ILE A 311 0.70 -6.61 -3.77
N ASP A 312 1.88 -6.12 -3.47
CA ASP A 312 2.69 -6.53 -2.31
C ASP A 312 2.44 -5.58 -1.14
N MET A 313 1.94 -6.14 -0.04
CA MET A 313 1.62 -5.40 1.18
C MET A 313 2.44 -5.88 2.37
N SER A 314 3.57 -6.56 2.14
CA SER A 314 4.54 -6.91 3.21
C SER A 314 5.04 -5.68 3.97
N GLN A 315 5.06 -4.56 3.24
CA GLN A 315 5.27 -3.16 3.63
C GLN A 315 4.21 -2.51 4.52
N ALA A 316 2.96 -2.91 4.35
CA ALA A 316 1.83 -2.13 4.83
C ALA A 316 1.63 -2.37 6.32
N THR A 317 1.61 -1.29 7.10
CA THR A 317 1.41 -1.34 8.54
C THR A 317 -0.05 -1.15 8.92
N ARG A 318 -0.81 -0.36 8.16
CA ARG A 318 -2.25 -0.12 8.38
C ARG A 318 -2.94 0.34 7.09
N VAL A 319 -4.23 0.05 6.96
CA VAL A 319 -5.11 0.59 5.91
C VAL A 319 -6.38 1.11 6.56
N ASP A 320 -6.82 2.32 6.21
CA ASP A 320 -8.09 2.86 6.69
C ASP A 320 -9.28 2.39 5.84
N LEU A 321 -10.49 2.54 6.40
CA LEU A 321 -11.72 2.07 5.75
C LEU A 321 -12.00 2.79 4.43
N VAL A 322 -11.64 4.07 4.33
CA VAL A 322 -11.81 4.89 3.13
C VAL A 322 -10.93 4.36 1.99
N THR A 323 -9.66 4.10 2.27
CA THR A 323 -8.69 3.56 1.31
C THR A 323 -9.08 2.15 0.90
N ALA A 324 -9.49 1.30 1.84
CA ALA A 324 -9.99 -0.04 1.51
C ALA A 324 -11.23 0.03 0.60
N GLY A 325 -12.18 0.93 0.86
CA GLY A 325 -13.34 1.15 0.00
C GLY A 325 -12.97 1.64 -1.41
N LEU A 326 -11.99 2.54 -1.52
CA LEU A 326 -11.45 2.98 -2.81
C LEU A 326 -10.79 1.83 -3.56
N MET A 327 -9.97 1.02 -2.89
CA MET A 327 -9.35 -0.17 -3.48
C MET A 327 -10.42 -1.14 -3.99
N LEU A 328 -11.48 -1.43 -3.21
CA LEU A 328 -12.58 -2.28 -3.67
C LEU A 328 -13.17 -1.77 -4.98
N ASN A 329 -13.53 -0.49 -5.03
CA ASN A 329 -14.16 0.12 -6.20
C ASN A 329 -13.28 0.04 -7.45
N VAL A 330 -11.98 0.30 -7.31
CA VAL A 330 -11.04 0.26 -8.45
C VAL A 330 -10.77 -1.17 -8.88
N LEU A 331 -10.44 -2.05 -7.93
CA LEU A 331 -10.12 -3.44 -8.21
C LEU A 331 -11.32 -4.21 -8.77
N SER A 332 -12.55 -3.92 -8.34
CA SER A 332 -13.76 -4.52 -8.93
C SER A 332 -13.88 -4.22 -10.42
N LYS A 333 -13.68 -2.95 -10.82
CA LYS A 333 -13.73 -2.54 -12.23
C LYS A 333 -12.63 -3.22 -13.06
N LEU A 334 -11.44 -3.36 -12.50
CA LEU A 334 -10.31 -4.02 -13.16
C LEU A 334 -10.55 -5.52 -13.32
N GLN A 335 -11.17 -6.17 -12.33
CA GLN A 335 -11.57 -7.56 -12.39
C GLN A 335 -12.66 -7.78 -13.46
N GLU A 336 -13.67 -6.91 -13.52
CA GLU A 336 -14.71 -6.92 -14.56
C GLU A 336 -14.13 -6.74 -15.96
N ALA A 337 -13.06 -5.94 -16.09
CA ALA A 337 -12.29 -5.78 -17.33
C ALA A 337 -11.38 -6.98 -17.66
N GLY A 338 -11.37 -8.03 -16.83
CA GLY A 338 -10.63 -9.28 -17.06
C GLY A 338 -9.22 -9.32 -16.46
N THR A 339 -8.85 -8.37 -15.59
CA THR A 339 -7.55 -8.36 -14.91
C THR A 339 -7.59 -9.34 -13.74
N THR A 340 -6.61 -10.23 -13.65
CA THR A 340 -6.46 -11.10 -12.45
C THR A 340 -5.72 -10.33 -11.36
N ILE A 341 -6.28 -10.29 -10.15
CA ILE A 341 -5.75 -9.48 -9.05
C ILE A 341 -5.29 -10.39 -7.90
N GLN A 342 -4.07 -10.18 -7.44
CA GLN A 342 -3.47 -10.89 -6.32
C GLN A 342 -2.88 -9.90 -5.31
N ILE A 343 -3.24 -10.03 -4.04
CA ILE A 343 -2.66 -9.28 -2.93
C ILE A 343 -1.83 -10.25 -2.11
N ARG A 344 -0.59 -9.92 -1.77
CA ARG A 344 0.28 -10.78 -0.95
C ARG A 344 0.93 -10.00 0.19
N GLY A 345 1.34 -10.69 1.25
CA GLY A 345 2.15 -10.11 2.32
C GLY A 345 1.40 -9.21 3.30
N ALA A 346 0.10 -8.99 3.09
CA ALA A 346 -0.74 -8.27 4.05
C ALA A 346 -0.74 -8.96 5.42
N ASN A 347 -0.60 -8.17 6.48
CA ASN A 347 -0.78 -8.64 7.86
C ASN A 347 -2.24 -9.07 8.11
N GLU A 348 -2.48 -9.82 9.18
CA GLU A 348 -3.79 -10.40 9.46
C GLU A 348 -4.88 -9.35 9.73
N LEU A 349 -4.55 -8.23 10.37
CA LEU A 349 -5.47 -7.09 10.55
C LEU A 349 -5.97 -6.52 9.21
N ILE A 350 -5.07 -6.30 8.25
CA ILE A 350 -5.40 -5.82 6.91
C ILE A 350 -6.21 -6.88 6.15
N ARG A 351 -5.86 -8.16 6.30
CA ARG A 351 -6.63 -9.27 5.68
C ARG A 351 -8.05 -9.35 6.24
N ALA A 352 -8.22 -9.17 7.54
CA ALA A 352 -9.53 -9.10 8.18
C ALA A 352 -10.35 -7.92 7.62
N LEU A 353 -9.75 -6.73 7.51
CA LEU A 353 -10.39 -5.57 6.89
C LEU A 353 -10.82 -5.84 5.44
N PHE A 354 -10.00 -6.53 4.65
CA PHE A 354 -10.35 -6.93 3.28
C PHE A 354 -11.47 -7.97 3.22
N GLY A 355 -11.59 -8.83 4.23
CA GLY A 355 -12.77 -9.68 4.42
C GLY A 355 -14.04 -8.87 4.66
N VAL A 356 -14.00 -7.92 5.59
CA VAL A 356 -15.12 -7.04 5.97
C VAL A 356 -15.59 -6.18 4.78
N THR A 357 -14.64 -5.55 4.09
CA THR A 357 -14.93 -4.68 2.94
C THR A 357 -15.29 -5.46 1.67
N GLY A 358 -15.03 -6.77 1.63
CA GLY A 358 -15.35 -7.62 0.48
C GLY A 358 -14.27 -7.67 -0.60
N LEU A 359 -13.08 -7.10 -0.36
CA LEU A 359 -11.94 -7.18 -1.30
C LEU A 359 -11.54 -8.63 -1.60
N SER A 360 -11.75 -9.56 -0.67
CA SER A 360 -11.49 -10.99 -0.85
C SER A 360 -12.28 -11.64 -2.00
N ARG A 361 -13.33 -10.97 -2.52
CA ARG A 361 -14.11 -11.44 -3.67
C ARG A 361 -13.52 -11.05 -5.01
N VAL A 362 -12.75 -9.96 -5.03
CA VAL A 362 -12.20 -9.37 -6.25
C VAL A 362 -10.71 -9.66 -6.42
N ALA A 363 -10.02 -9.93 -5.31
CA ALA A 363 -8.60 -10.21 -5.28
C ALA A 363 -8.30 -11.51 -4.51
N ARG A 364 -7.33 -12.28 -5.01
CA ARG A 364 -6.78 -13.42 -4.28
C ARG A 364 -5.79 -12.91 -3.22
N ILE A 365 -6.11 -13.08 -1.95
CA ILE A 365 -5.28 -12.64 -0.83
C ILE A 365 -4.39 -13.79 -0.35
N ILE A 366 -3.08 -13.59 -0.39
CA ILE A 366 -2.06 -14.53 0.09
C ILE A 366 -1.51 -14.02 1.43
N PRO A 367 -1.55 -14.84 2.51
CA PRO A 367 -1.00 -14.49 3.81
C PRO A 367 0.47 -14.09 3.73
N ARG A 368 0.93 -13.27 4.67
CA ARG A 368 2.35 -13.15 4.98
C ARG A 368 2.88 -14.51 5.44
N LYS A 369 4.06 -14.89 4.94
CA LYS A 369 4.75 -16.13 5.33
C LYS A 369 5.51 -15.95 6.63
#